data_AF-A0A524E2D9-F1
#
_entry.id   AF-A0A524E2D9-F1
#
_cell.length_a   1.000
_cell.length_b   1.000
_cell.length_c   1.000
_cell.angle_alpha   90.00
_cell.angle_beta   90.00
_cell.angle_gamma   90.00
#
_symmetry.space_group_name_H-M   'P 1'
#
loop_
_entity.id
_entity.type
_entity.pdbx_description
1 polymer ?
#
loop_
_entity_poly.entity_id
_entity_poly.type
_entity_poly.pdbx_seq_one_letter_code
_entity_poly.pdbx_strand_id
1 'polypeptide(L)'
;MGNKNIFKLSSILAAIFSLVGAILLLTTPWAYWWYSYRSYGWLYRGSGVVTVGSGPESAFIVLAALFLFICFVISIIAFIPGKMTSKTPMIVSLIIAFIVLIMFVIGAVITASIYNSQGVGWEFGPAFYGGISCTLLTVLFSLIMIFTWEK
;
A
#
# COMPACT_ATOMS: atom_id res chain seq x y z
N MET A 1 -13.93 12.01 24.82
CA MET A 1 -13.77 12.69 23.52
C MET A 1 -15.07 12.48 22.75
N GLY A 2 -15.73 13.52 22.23
CA GLY A 2 -17.00 13.33 21.50
C GLY A 2 -16.81 12.61 20.16
N ASN A 3 -17.83 11.91 19.66
CA ASN A 3 -17.79 11.16 18.39
C ASN A 3 -17.30 12.00 17.21
N LYS A 4 -17.73 13.27 17.13
CA LYS A 4 -17.25 14.24 16.15
C LYS A 4 -15.72 14.45 16.14
N ASN A 5 -15.09 14.42 17.31
CA ASN A 5 -13.63 14.57 17.41
C ASN A 5 -12.91 13.29 17.01
N ILE A 6 -13.47 12.13 17.36
CA ILE A 6 -12.94 10.82 16.96
C ILE A 6 -13.03 10.68 15.44
N PHE A 7 -14.17 11.03 14.84
CA PHE A 7 -14.37 11.03 13.40
C PHE A 7 -13.32 11.87 12.66
N LYS A 8 -13.11 13.12 13.09
CA LYS A 8 -12.11 14.02 12.50
C LYS A 8 -10.70 13.45 12.63
N LEU A 9 -10.34 12.94 13.82
CA LEU A 9 -9.03 12.35 14.04
C LEU A 9 -8.81 11.13 13.15
N SER A 10 -9.79 10.23 13.06
CA SER A 10 -9.72 9.05 12.19
C SER A 10 -9.63 9.42 10.72
N SER A 11 -10.35 10.46 10.27
CA SER A 11 -10.25 10.98 8.90
C SER A 11 -8.84 11.50 8.57
N ILE A 12 -8.23 12.28 9.47
CA ILE A 12 -6.85 12.76 9.29
C ILE A 12 -5.87 11.59 9.26
N LEU A 13 -5.98 10.64 10.19
CA LEU A 13 -5.09 9.49 10.25
C LEU A 13 -5.24 8.58 9.02
N ALA A 14 -6.47 8.31 8.57
CA ALA A 14 -6.73 7.57 7.34
C ALA A 14 -6.09 8.26 6.13
N ALA A 15 -6.18 9.60 6.03
CA ALA A 15 -5.53 10.38 5.00
C ALA A 15 -4.00 10.26 5.05
N ILE A 16 -3.39 10.41 6.23
CA ILE A 16 -1.93 10.31 6.40
C ILE A 16 -1.44 8.92 5.99
N PHE A 17 -2.02 7.85 6.54
CA PHE A 17 -1.55 6.49 6.24
C PHE A 17 -1.77 6.11 4.79
N SER A 18 -2.89 6.49 4.17
CA SER A 18 -3.12 6.19 2.75
C SER A 18 -2.15 6.94 1.84
N LEU A 19 -1.87 8.21 2.12
CA LEU A 19 -0.89 8.99 1.35
C LEU A 19 0.54 8.47 1.54
N VAL A 20 0.96 8.21 2.78
CA VAL A 20 2.29 7.66 3.08
C VAL A 20 2.46 6.28 2.42
N GLY A 21 1.44 5.43 2.49
CA GLY A 21 1.43 4.14 1.80
C GLY A 21 1.62 4.29 0.29
N ALA A 22 0.88 5.20 -0.35
CA ALA A 22 1.03 5.47 -1.78
C ALA A 22 2.43 5.97 -2.14
N ILE A 23 2.98 6.90 -1.35
CA ILE A 23 4.34 7.44 -1.57
C ILE A 23 5.38 6.34 -1.42
N LEU A 24 5.32 5.53 -0.36
CA LEU A 24 6.27 4.44 -0.13
C LEU A 24 6.29 3.46 -1.31
N LEU A 25 5.12 3.10 -1.85
CA LEU A 25 5.02 2.22 -3.01
C LEU A 25 5.70 2.78 -4.26
N LEU A 26 5.63 4.09 -4.47
CA LEU A 26 6.18 4.74 -5.67
C LEU A 26 7.66 5.10 -5.54
N THR A 27 8.16 5.26 -4.31
CA THR A 27 9.48 5.86 -4.06
C THR A 27 10.50 4.91 -3.44
N THR A 28 10.06 3.81 -2.83
CA THR A 28 10.95 2.85 -2.19
C THR A 28 10.93 1.48 -2.88
N PRO A 29 11.97 0.65 -2.72
CA PRO A 29 11.99 -0.68 -3.31
C PRO A 29 10.87 -1.58 -2.77
N TRP A 30 10.16 -2.22 -3.70
CA TRP A 30 9.20 -3.29 -3.44
C TRP A 30 9.88 -4.55 -2.90
N ALA A 31 11.02 -4.89 -3.49
CA ALA A 31 11.84 -6.02 -3.08
C ALA A 31 13.32 -5.76 -3.44
N TYR A 32 14.20 -6.54 -2.84
CA TYR A 32 15.61 -6.62 -3.18
C TYR A 32 15.91 -8.02 -3.71
N TRP A 33 16.86 -8.14 -4.61
CA TRP A 33 17.36 -9.43 -5.09
C TRP A 33 18.88 -9.44 -5.18
N TRP A 34 19.48 -10.62 -5.04
CA TRP A 34 20.92 -10.82 -5.14
C TRP A 34 21.25 -12.23 -5.62
N TYR A 35 22.38 -12.38 -6.30
CA TYR A 35 22.95 -13.68 -6.64
C TYR A 35 24.44 -13.71 -6.34
N SER A 36 24.93 -14.91 -6.05
CA SER A 36 26.34 -15.21 -6.01
C SER A 36 26.59 -16.59 -6.61
N TYR A 37 27.41 -16.67 -7.65
CA TYR A 37 27.82 -17.96 -8.23
C TYR A 37 29.29 -17.94 -8.63
N ARG A 38 29.89 -19.13 -8.72
CA ARG A 38 31.27 -19.31 -9.19
C ARG A 38 31.26 -19.85 -10.61
N SER A 39 32.08 -19.28 -11.49
CA SER A 39 32.32 -19.80 -12.84
C SER A 39 33.80 -19.65 -13.20
N TYR A 40 34.43 -20.74 -13.65
CA TYR A 40 35.86 -20.79 -14.02
C TYR A 40 36.82 -20.22 -12.95
N GLY A 41 36.54 -20.44 -11.67
CA GLY A 41 37.34 -19.93 -10.55
C GLY A 41 37.05 -18.48 -10.14
N TRP A 42 36.25 -17.75 -10.92
CA TRP A 42 35.83 -16.38 -10.61
C TRP A 42 34.50 -16.38 -9.84
N LEU A 43 34.39 -15.50 -8.85
CA LEU A 43 33.16 -15.27 -8.08
C LEU A 43 32.40 -14.09 -8.70
N TYR A 44 31.20 -14.36 -9.20
CA TYR A 44 30.28 -13.34 -9.72
C TYR A 44 29.26 -13.01 -8.65
N ARG A 45 29.07 -11.71 -8.39
CA ARG A 45 28.05 -11.19 -7.47
C ARG A 45 27.26 -10.11 -8.19
N GLY A 46 25.95 -10.10 -7.98
CA GLY A 46 25.07 -9.04 -8.45
C GLY A 46 23.94 -8.83 -7.46
N SER A 47 23.46 -7.60 -7.37
CA SER A 47 22.29 -7.24 -6.59
C SER A 47 21.49 -6.18 -7.32
N GLY A 48 20.22 -6.07 -6.97
CA GLY A 48 19.33 -5.07 -7.52
C GLY A 48 18.10 -4.86 -6.66
N VAL A 49 17.26 -3.93 -7.13
CA VAL A 49 16.01 -3.54 -6.51
C VAL A 49 14.86 -3.82 -7.47
N VAL A 50 13.70 -4.09 -6.91
CA VAL A 50 12.42 -4.17 -7.59
C VAL A 50 11.68 -2.89 -7.28
N THR A 51 11.41 -2.09 -8.31
CA THR A 51 10.71 -0.81 -8.21
C THR A 51 9.62 -0.76 -9.27
N VAL A 52 8.89 0.35 -9.33
CA VAL A 52 8.01 0.64 -10.46
C VAL A 52 8.81 0.58 -11.75
N GLY A 53 8.42 -0.31 -12.66
CA GLY A 53 9.08 -0.54 -13.96
C GLY A 53 9.99 -1.77 -14.02
N SER A 54 10.21 -2.49 -12.92
CA SER A 54 11.11 -3.65 -12.88
C SER A 54 10.54 -4.93 -13.52
N GLY A 55 9.22 -5.01 -13.68
CA GLY A 55 8.56 -6.25 -14.07
C GLY A 55 7.04 -6.21 -13.96
N PRO A 56 6.36 -7.35 -14.19
CA PRO A 56 4.89 -7.44 -14.17
C PRO A 56 4.27 -7.07 -12.81
N GLU A 57 5.01 -7.23 -11.71
CA GLU A 57 4.62 -6.76 -10.37
C GLU A 57 4.38 -5.24 -10.31
N SER A 58 4.99 -4.48 -11.23
CA SER A 58 4.87 -3.01 -11.29
C SER A 58 3.43 -2.54 -11.49
N ALA A 59 2.62 -3.29 -12.25
CA ALA A 59 1.21 -2.94 -12.46
C ALA A 59 0.43 -2.96 -11.13
N PHE A 60 0.72 -3.93 -10.27
CA PHE A 60 0.08 -4.04 -8.96
C PHE A 60 0.54 -2.94 -8.00
N ILE A 61 1.82 -2.58 -8.03
CA ILE A 61 2.37 -1.48 -7.22
C ILE A 61 1.71 -0.15 -7.61
N VAL A 62 1.65 0.16 -8.91
CA VAL A 62 1.07 1.42 -9.41
C VAL A 62 -0.43 1.51 -9.11
N LEU A 63 -1.19 0.45 -9.38
CA LEU A 63 -2.62 0.42 -9.11
C LEU A 63 -2.91 0.50 -7.60
N ALA A 64 -2.13 -0.20 -6.76
CA ALA A 64 -2.24 -0.09 -5.30
C ALA A 64 -1.99 1.34 -4.82
N ALA A 65 -0.96 2.02 -5.35
CA ALA A 65 -0.66 3.41 -5.01
C ALA A 65 -1.79 4.37 -5.44
N LEU A 66 -2.36 4.17 -6.64
CA LEU A 66 -3.50 4.96 -7.13
C LEU A 66 -4.73 4.77 -6.24
N PHE A 67 -5.03 3.54 -5.86
CA PHE A 67 -6.16 3.24 -4.98
C PHE A 67 -5.98 3.81 -3.57
N LEU A 68 -4.77 3.76 -3.02
CA LEU A 68 -4.45 4.45 -1.77
C LEU A 68 -4.59 5.97 -1.90
N PHE A 69 -4.20 6.55 -3.03
CA PHE A 69 -4.41 7.97 -3.28
C PHE A 69 -5.91 8.35 -3.34
N ILE A 70 -6.75 7.47 -3.89
CA ILE A 70 -8.22 7.66 -3.84
C ILE A 70 -8.73 7.63 -2.39
N CYS A 71 -8.26 6.68 -1.56
CA CYS A 71 -8.60 6.64 -0.14
C CYS A 71 -8.17 7.92 0.59
N PHE A 72 -7.01 8.48 0.24
CA PHE A 72 -6.54 9.77 0.74
C PHE A 72 -7.53 10.89 0.39
N VAL A 73 -7.91 11.01 -0.88
CA VAL A 73 -8.87 12.05 -1.34
C VAL A 73 -10.21 11.92 -0.62
N ILE A 74 -10.75 10.71 -0.50
CA ILE A 74 -12.01 10.48 0.23
C ILE A 74 -11.87 10.90 1.70
N SER A 75 -10.76 10.55 2.34
CA SER A 75 -10.50 10.89 3.74
C SER A 75 -10.38 12.41 3.95
N ILE A 76 -9.77 13.14 3.02
CA ILE A 76 -9.71 14.61 3.04
C ILE A 76 -11.10 15.23 2.86
N ILE A 77 -11.91 14.71 1.92
CA ILE A 77 -13.29 15.20 1.73
C ILE A 77 -14.12 14.97 2.99
N ALA A 78 -13.93 13.83 3.68
CA ALA A 78 -14.62 13.50 4.93
C ALA A 78 -14.31 14.51 6.05
N PHE A 79 -13.09 15.05 6.07
CA PHE A 79 -12.68 16.04 7.07
C PHE A 79 -13.42 17.38 6.93
N ILE A 80 -13.80 17.77 5.70
CA ILE A 80 -14.41 19.07 5.41
C ILE A 80 -15.89 19.04 5.80
N PRO A 81 -16.33 19.88 6.77
CA PRO A 81 -17.74 19.91 7.20
C PRO A 81 -18.69 20.19 6.04
N GLY A 82 -19.79 19.43 5.95
CA GLY A 82 -20.85 19.63 4.97
C GLY A 82 -20.53 19.16 3.54
N LYS A 83 -19.32 18.66 3.26
CA LYS A 83 -18.97 18.10 1.93
C LYS A 83 -19.43 16.66 1.74
N MET A 84 -19.55 15.91 2.83
CA MET A 84 -19.98 14.52 2.79
C MET A 84 -21.41 14.43 3.32
N THR A 85 -22.34 14.00 2.45
CA THR A 85 -23.78 13.91 2.77
C THR A 85 -24.24 12.48 3.08
N SER A 86 -23.39 11.49 2.82
CA SER A 86 -23.68 10.08 3.01
C SER A 86 -22.46 9.30 3.47
N LYS A 87 -22.68 8.13 4.10
CA LYS A 87 -21.60 7.22 4.51
C LYS A 87 -20.95 6.48 3.33
N THR A 88 -21.57 6.51 2.16
CA THR A 88 -21.17 5.73 0.98
C THR A 88 -19.71 5.92 0.58
N PRO A 89 -19.14 7.14 0.49
CA PRO A 89 -17.74 7.31 0.12
C PRO A 89 -16.77 6.62 1.10
N MET A 90 -17.07 6.62 2.40
CA MET A 90 -16.23 5.95 3.40
C MET A 90 -16.27 4.43 3.23
N ILE A 91 -17.44 3.87 2.92
CA ILE A 91 -17.60 2.44 2.62
C ILE A 91 -16.82 2.09 1.33
N VAL A 92 -16.88 2.94 0.31
CA VAL A 92 -16.09 2.76 -0.92
C VAL A 92 -14.59 2.80 -0.62
N SER A 93 -14.12 3.76 0.19
CA SER A 93 -12.72 3.83 0.64
C SER A 93 -12.28 2.55 1.36
N LEU A 94 -13.15 1.99 2.21
CA LEU A 94 -12.88 0.74 2.91
C LEU A 94 -12.73 -0.44 1.94
N ILE A 95 -13.65 -0.57 0.97
CA ILE A 95 -13.61 -1.62 -0.06
C ILE A 95 -12.34 -1.49 -0.90
N ILE A 96 -12.00 -0.27 -1.34
CA ILE A 96 -10.78 0.00 -2.11
C ILE A 96 -9.54 -0.40 -1.32
N ALA A 97 -9.47 -0.08 -0.03
CA ALA A 97 -8.32 -0.48 0.81
C ALA A 97 -8.20 -2.01 0.95
N PHE A 98 -9.32 -2.75 1.01
CA PHE A 98 -9.29 -4.22 0.96
C PHE A 98 -8.81 -4.75 -0.39
N ILE A 99 -9.23 -4.13 -1.50
CA ILE A 99 -8.72 -4.49 -2.83
C ILE A 99 -7.21 -4.28 -2.89
N VAL A 100 -6.68 -3.18 -2.34
CA VAL A 100 -5.23 -2.94 -2.24
C VAL A 100 -4.51 -4.06 -1.49
N LEU A 101 -5.06 -4.57 -0.38
CA LEU A 101 -4.48 -5.71 0.34
C LEU A 101 -4.42 -6.98 -0.53
N ILE A 102 -5.49 -7.27 -1.28
CA ILE A 102 -5.51 -8.40 -2.22
C ILE A 102 -4.45 -8.20 -3.31
N MET A 103 -4.31 -6.98 -3.84
CA MET A 103 -3.30 -6.66 -4.84
C MET A 103 -1.88 -6.84 -4.31
N PHE A 104 -1.60 -6.50 -3.05
CA PHE A 104 -0.31 -6.78 -2.45
C PHE A 104 -0.01 -8.28 -2.36
N VAL A 105 -0.99 -9.10 -1.99
CA VAL A 105 -0.81 -10.56 -1.96
C VAL A 105 -0.51 -11.09 -3.36
N ILE A 106 -1.26 -10.67 -4.37
CA ILE A 106 -1.02 -11.11 -5.77
C ILE A 106 0.36 -10.64 -6.25
N GLY A 107 0.71 -9.37 -6.03
CA GLY A 107 2.01 -8.82 -6.40
C GLY A 107 3.16 -9.56 -5.71
N ALA A 108 3.02 -9.88 -4.42
CA ALA A 108 4.00 -10.63 -3.66
C ALA A 108 4.20 -12.05 -4.21
N VAL A 109 3.11 -12.75 -4.56
CA VAL A 109 3.17 -14.08 -5.16
C VAL A 109 3.88 -14.04 -6.52
N ILE A 110 3.60 -13.03 -7.35
CA ILE A 110 4.27 -12.84 -8.65
C ILE A 110 5.76 -12.60 -8.45
N THR A 111 6.14 -11.66 -7.57
CA THR A 111 7.54 -11.39 -7.22
C THR A 111 8.24 -12.67 -6.76
N ALA A 112 7.66 -13.39 -5.80
CA ALA A 112 8.21 -14.63 -5.28
C ALA A 112 8.39 -15.69 -6.38
N SER A 113 7.39 -15.86 -7.24
CA SER A 113 7.43 -16.83 -8.34
C SER A 113 8.55 -16.51 -9.34
N ILE A 114 8.71 -15.24 -9.71
CA ILE A 114 9.75 -14.80 -10.66
C ILE A 114 11.14 -15.04 -10.08
N TYR A 115 11.42 -14.53 -8.88
CA TYR A 115 12.77 -14.60 -8.33
C TYR A 115 13.16 -16.01 -7.88
N ASN A 116 12.19 -16.83 -7.42
CA ASN A 116 12.44 -18.25 -7.19
C ASN A 116 12.78 -18.98 -8.50
N SER A 117 12.09 -18.69 -9.61
CA SER A 117 12.38 -19.33 -10.91
C SER A 117 13.76 -18.95 -11.47
N GLN A 118 14.29 -17.78 -11.09
CA GLN A 118 15.62 -17.31 -11.48
C GLN A 118 16.73 -17.83 -10.55
N GLY A 119 16.39 -18.52 -9.46
CA GLY A 119 17.36 -19.06 -8.52
C GLY A 119 18.16 -17.98 -7.77
N VAL A 120 17.61 -16.78 -7.62
CA VAL A 120 18.26 -15.68 -6.90
C VAL A 120 17.73 -15.57 -5.48
N GLY A 121 18.56 -15.08 -4.57
CA GLY A 121 18.10 -14.66 -3.24
C GLY A 121 17.28 -13.38 -3.37
N TRP A 122 16.21 -13.26 -2.60
CA TRP A 122 15.35 -12.09 -2.61
C TRP A 122 14.65 -11.89 -1.27
N GLU A 123 14.28 -10.64 -0.99
CA GLU A 123 13.47 -10.29 0.17
C GLU A 123 12.58 -9.08 -0.16
N PHE A 124 11.43 -8.98 0.50
CA PHE A 124 10.58 -7.80 0.35
C PHE A 124 11.22 -6.56 0.98
N GLY A 125 10.98 -5.41 0.35
CA GLY A 125 11.54 -4.13 0.75
C GLY A 125 10.54 -3.23 1.49
N PRO A 126 10.95 -1.98 1.79
CA PRO A 126 10.13 -1.03 2.54
C PRO A 126 8.79 -0.69 1.89
N ALA A 127 8.69 -0.69 0.56
CA ALA A 127 7.42 -0.42 -0.12
C ALA A 127 6.37 -1.49 0.18
N PHE A 128 6.78 -2.77 0.23
CA PHE A 128 5.87 -3.87 0.55
C PHE A 128 5.39 -3.80 2.00
N TYR A 129 6.32 -3.81 2.97
CA TYR A 129 5.97 -3.82 4.39
C TYR A 129 5.29 -2.51 4.83
N GLY A 130 5.81 -1.38 4.36
CA GLY A 130 5.24 -0.06 4.62
C GLY A 130 3.88 0.10 3.97
N GLY A 131 3.72 -0.35 2.71
CA GLY A 131 2.45 -0.33 1.99
C GLY A 131 1.35 -1.14 2.69
N ILE A 132 1.65 -2.38 3.10
CA ILE A 132 0.70 -3.22 3.85
C ILE A 132 0.33 -2.56 5.18
N SER A 133 1.33 -2.12 5.96
CA SER A 133 1.10 -1.53 7.28
C SER A 133 0.24 -0.27 7.19
N CYS A 134 0.54 0.60 6.23
CA CYS A 134 -0.23 1.80 5.95
C CYS A 134 -1.67 1.46 5.52
N THR A 135 -1.84 0.46 4.66
CA THR A 135 -3.17 0.04 4.18
C THR A 135 -4.02 -0.54 5.31
N LEU A 136 -3.44 -1.36 6.19
CA LEU A 136 -4.15 -1.89 7.36
C LEU A 136 -4.61 -0.78 8.31
N LEU A 137 -3.77 0.24 8.52
CA LEU A 137 -4.14 1.42 9.31
C LEU A 137 -5.21 2.26 8.61
N THR A 138 -5.14 2.43 7.29
CA THR A 138 -6.21 3.08 6.51
C THR A 138 -7.54 2.33 6.64
N VAL A 139 -7.53 1.00 6.60
CA VAL A 139 -8.72 0.16 6.84
C VAL A 139 -9.28 0.41 8.25
N LEU A 140 -8.43 0.34 9.27
CA LEU A 140 -8.82 0.54 10.67
C LEU A 140 -9.47 1.91 10.87
N PHE A 141 -8.82 2.99 10.42
CA PHE A 141 -9.37 4.33 10.59
C PHE A 141 -10.61 4.59 9.73
N SER A 142 -10.70 3.98 8.54
CA SER A 142 -11.93 4.03 7.73
C SER A 142 -13.11 3.35 8.43
N LEU A 143 -12.88 2.22 9.10
CA LEU A 143 -13.90 1.57 9.93
C LEU A 143 -14.35 2.48 11.07
N ILE A 144 -13.42 3.09 11.79
CA ILE A 144 -13.75 4.01 12.90
C ILE A 144 -14.56 5.20 12.38
N MET A 145 -14.21 5.78 11.22
CA MET A 145 -15.00 6.85 10.59
C MET A 145 -16.46 6.41 10.32
N ILE A 146 -16.67 5.20 9.79
CA ILE A 146 -18.01 4.69 9.48
C ILE A 146 -18.87 4.54 10.74
N PHE A 147 -18.27 4.03 11.83
CA PHE A 147 -18.95 3.82 13.11
C PHE A 147 -19.21 5.12 13.86
N THR A 148 -18.31 6.09 13.77
CA THR A 148 -18.41 7.39 14.49
C THR A 148 -19.15 8.47 13.72
N TRP A 149 -19.62 8.16 12.50
CA TRP A 149 -20.44 9.07 11.72
C TRP A 149 -21.81 9.31 12.37
N GLU A 150 -22.04 10.56 12.76
CA GLU A 150 -23.33 11.11 13.20
C GLU A 150 -23.96 11.90 12.04
N LYS A 151 -25.26 11.73 11.82
CA LYS A 151 -26.01 12.44 10.77
C LYS A 151 -26.23 13.91 11.11
#